data_AF-A0A7H9BYZ3-F1
#
_entry.id   AF-A0A7H9BYZ3-F1
#
_cell.length_a   1.000
_cell.length_b   1.000
_cell.length_c   1.000
_cell.angle_alpha   90.00
_cell.angle_beta   90.00
_cell.angle_gamma   90.00
#
_symmetry.space_group_name_H-M   'P 1'
#
loop_
_entity.id
_entity.type
_entity.pdbx_description
1 polymer ?
#
loop_
_entity_poly.entity_id
_entity_poly.type
_entity_poly.pdbx_seq_one_letter_code
_entity_poly.pdbx_strand_id
1 'polypeptide(L)' 'MDEDTQQTPEQSVANRVLSMFITAVGEDEALVEVATRLKPVLLDGDTVNEAALYQAIFGDDS' A
#
# COMPACT_ATOMS: atom_id res chain seq x y z
N MET A 1 -3.38 -26.08 12.62
CA MET A 1 -3.29 -24.84 13.43
C MET A 1 -3.41 -23.74 12.42
N ASP A 2 -4.65 -23.42 12.10
CA ASP A 2 -5.01 -22.39 11.15
C ASP A 2 -4.78 -21.06 11.84
N GLU A 3 -3.68 -20.39 11.51
CA GLU A 3 -3.51 -18.97 11.76
C GLU A 3 -4.46 -18.22 10.82
N ASP A 4 -5.76 -18.35 11.09
CA ASP A 4 -6.78 -17.45 10.59
C ASP A 4 -6.43 -16.10 11.22
N THR A 5 -5.61 -15.35 10.49
CA THR A 5 -5.15 -14.03 10.86
C THR A 5 -6.38 -13.15 10.78
N GLN A 6 -7.17 -13.17 11.86
CA GLN A 6 -8.45 -12.52 11.98
C GLN A 6 -8.17 -11.01 11.88
N GLN A 7 -8.14 -10.48 10.65
CA GLN A 7 -7.90 -9.07 10.39
C GLN A 7 -8.94 -8.30 11.19
N THR A 8 -8.46 -7.51 12.14
CA THR A 8 -9.36 -6.72 12.99
C THR A 8 -10.24 -5.83 12.09
N PRO A 9 -11.50 -5.57 12.46
CA PRO A 9 -12.41 -4.76 11.62
C PRO A 9 -11.80 -3.42 11.20
N GLU A 10 -10.97 -2.83 12.05
CA GLU A 10 -10.25 -1.58 11.80
C GLU A 10 -9.17 -1.73 10.73
N GLN A 11 -8.40 -2.82 10.72
CA GLN A 11 -7.49 -3.15 9.61
C GLN A 11 -8.25 -3.39 8.30
N SER A 12 -9.45 -3.97 8.36
CA SER A 12 -10.29 -4.16 7.17
C SER A 12 -10.74 -2.83 6.57
N VAL A 13 -11.16 -1.87 7.41
CA VAL A 13 -11.52 -0.52 6.95
C VAL A 13 -10.30 0.24 6.43
N ALA A 14 -9.18 0.21 7.14
CA ALA A 14 -7.93 0.85 6.72
C ALA A 14 -7.45 0.31 5.37
N ASN A 15 -7.39 -1.02 5.21
CA ASN A 15 -7.01 -1.65 3.94
C ASN A 15 -7.97 -1.28 2.81
N ARG A 16 -9.27 -1.15 3.10
CA ARG A 16 -10.27 -0.74 2.11
C ARG A 16 -10.04 0.71 1.66
N VAL A 17 -9.77 1.63 2.60
CA VAL A 17 -9.47 3.03 2.29
C VAL A 17 -8.16 3.15 1.51
N LEU A 18 -7.10 2.45 1.94
CA LEU A 18 -5.80 2.43 1.27
C LEU A 18 -5.91 1.86 -0.14
N SER A 19 -6.67 0.78 -0.33
CA SER A 19 -6.92 0.22 -1.66
C SER A 19 -7.65 1.20 -2.57
N MET A 20 -8.67 1.92 -2.07
CA MET A 20 -9.37 2.94 -2.86
C MET A 20 -8.43 4.10 -3.23
N PHE A 21 -7.59 4.54 -2.30
CA PHE A 21 -6.60 5.58 -2.53
C PHE A 21 -5.58 5.16 -3.61
N ILE A 22 -4.99 3.97 -3.50
CA ILE A 22 -4.03 3.45 -4.48
C ILE A 22 -4.68 3.34 -5.86
N THR A 23 -5.93 2.86 -5.93
CA THR A 23 -6.67 2.81 -7.20
C THR A 23 -6.84 4.20 -7.81
N ALA A 24 -7.26 5.20 -7.04
CA ALA A 24 -7.44 6.57 -7.52
C ALA A 24 -6.13 7.22 -7.98
N VAL A 25 -5.03 6.99 -7.25
CA VAL A 25 -3.69 7.45 -7.67
C VAL A 25 -3.27 6.80 -8.98
N GLY A 26 -3.59 5.52 -9.18
CA GLY A 26 -3.28 4.80 -10.42
C GLY A 26 -4.14 5.17 -11.64
N GLU A 27 -5.20 5.97 -11.48
CA GLU A 27 -5.97 6.51 -12.61
C GLU A 27 -5.23 7.64 -13.33
N ASP A 28 -4.27 8.28 -12.65
CA ASP A 28 -3.36 9.24 -13.27
C ASP A 28 -2.16 8.49 -13.88
N GLU A 29 -1.99 8.58 -15.21
CA GLU A 29 -0.89 7.92 -15.93
C GLU A 29 0.49 8.32 -15.39
N ALA A 30 0.65 9.54 -14.88
CA ALA A 30 1.92 10.00 -14.31
C ALA A 30 2.23 9.34 -12.96
N LEU A 31 1.23 8.76 -12.29
CA LEU A 31 1.32 8.19 -10.95
C LEU A 31 1.11 6.68 -10.92
N VAL A 32 0.87 6.03 -12.08
CA VAL A 32 0.62 4.59 -12.16
C VAL A 32 1.76 3.75 -11.58
N GLU A 33 3.00 4.17 -11.77
CA GLU A 33 4.18 3.51 -11.19
C GLU A 33 4.27 3.70 -9.67
N VAL A 34 3.85 4.85 -9.17
CA VAL A 34 3.78 5.13 -7.72
C VAL A 34 2.69 4.26 -7.08
N ALA A 35 1.50 4.18 -7.67
CA ALA A 35 0.42 3.33 -7.22
C ALA A 35 0.83 1.85 -7.17
N THR A 36 1.57 1.38 -8.18
CA THR A 36 2.08 0.01 -8.25
C THR A 36 3.04 -0.31 -7.10
N ARG A 37 3.92 0.64 -6.74
CA ARG A 37 4.88 0.48 -5.63
C ARG A 37 4.24 0.63 -4.24
N LEU A 38 3.20 1.47 -4.11
CA LEU A 38 2.49 1.67 -2.84
C LEU A 38 1.66 0.46 -2.43
N LYS A 39 1.14 -0.30 -3.39
CA LYS A 39 0.28 -1.47 -3.14
C LYS A 39 0.91 -2.51 -2.20
N PRO A 40 2.12 -3.06 -2.47
CA PRO A 40 2.73 -4.03 -1.56
C PRO A 40 3.09 -3.41 -0.20
N VAL A 41 3.55 -2.15 -0.18
CA VAL A 41 3.94 -1.47 1.07
C VAL A 41 2.76 -1.26 2.01
N LEU A 42 1.60 -0.86 1.48
CA LEU A 42 0.44 -0.48 2.28
C LEU A 42 -0.57 -1.60 2.51
N LEU A 43 -0.64 -2.62 1.63
CA LEU A 43 -1.68 -3.66 1.67
C LEU A 43 -1.14 -5.06 1.94
N ASP A 44 0.08 -5.41 1.50
CA ASP A 44 0.60 -6.78 1.63
C ASP A 44 1.27 -7.04 2.99
N GLY A 45 1.13 -6.12 3.94
CA GLY A 45 1.55 -6.33 5.33
C GLY A 45 3.05 -6.30 5.55
N ASP A 46 3.84 -5.85 4.57
CA ASP A 46 5.21 -5.41 4.82
C ASP A 46 5.18 -4.32 5.90
N THR A 47 6.21 -4.29 6.74
CA THR A 47 6.25 -3.35 7.86
C THR A 47 6.26 -1.93 7.29
N VAL A 48 5.10 -1.25 7.31
CA VAL A 48 4.96 0.13 6.86
C VAL A 48 5.94 0.98 7.66
N ASN A 49 7.01 1.40 7.01
CA ASN A 49 8.04 2.25 7.58
C ASN A 49 8.31 3.42 6.63
N GLU A 50 8.83 4.51 7.17
CA GLU A 50 9.05 5.75 6.43
C GLU A 50 9.92 5.53 5.19
N ALA A 51 10.95 4.69 5.28
CA ALA A 51 11.86 4.42 4.18
C ALA A 51 11.16 3.67 3.03
N ALA A 52 10.37 2.64 3.33
CA ALA A 52 9.60 1.90 2.34
C ALA A 52 8.55 2.79 1.66
N LEU A 53 7.90 3.68 2.42
CA LEU A 53 6.95 4.64 1.87
C LEU A 53 7.64 5.66 0.96
N TYR A 54 8.80 6.18 1.39
CA TYR A 54 9.59 7.13 0.62
C TYR A 54 10.03 6.52 -0.72
N GLN A 55 10.55 5.29 -0.70
CA GLN A 55 10.96 4.57 -1.91
C GLN A 55 9.78 4.30 -2.86
N ALA A 56 8.59 4.02 -2.32
CA ALA A 56 7.40 3.80 -3.14
C ALA A 56 6.91 5.09 -3.84
N ILE A 57 7.02 6.23 -3.17
CA ILE A 57 6.56 7.54 -3.69
C ILE A 57 7.59 8.14 -4.65
N PHE A 58 8.86 8.16 -4.28
CA PHE A 58 9.91 8.88 -5.01
C PHE A 58 10.77 7.99 -5.89
N GLY A 59 10.73 6.67 -5.68
CA GLY A 59 11.66 5.73 -6.30
C GLY A 59 13.00 5.67 -5.59
N ASP A 60 13.81 4.71 -6.03
CA ASP A 60 15.19 4.61 -5.62
C ASP A 60 15.96 5.69 -6.39
N ASP A 61 16.42 6.73 -5.71
CA ASP A 61 17.32 7.73 -6.27
C ASP A 61 18.68 7.04 -6.47
N SER A 62 18.84 6.38 -7.63
CA SER A 62 20.05 5.73 -8.11
C SER A 62 20.56 6.43 -9.37
#